data_AF-A0AAD9K1X3-F1
#
_entry.id   AF-A0AAD9K1X3-F1
#
_cell.length_a   1.000
_cell.length_b   1.000
_cell.length_c   1.000
_cell.angle_alpha   90.00
_cell.angle_beta   90.00
_cell.angle_gamma   90.00
#
_symmetry.space_group_name_H-M   'P 1'
#
loop_
_entity.id
_entity.type
_entity.pdbx_description
1 polymer ?
#
loop_
_entity_poly.entity_id
_entity_poly.type
_entity_poly.pdbx_seq_one_letter_code
_entity_poly.pdbx_strand_id
1 'polypeptide(L)'
;MKYDTMLRGMFSGDVPVQTDSDGFVVIDRSGKHFGVILNYLRDGDVALPASQRELEELLAEAEYYRVERLITGIQARVSKPQLPVERPDGSSVVASSCEEAVAFIQSTEKVCDRHG
;
A
#
# COMPACT_ATOMS: atom_id res chain seq x y z
N MET A 1 -19.37 7.66 -13.80
CA MET A 1 -19.55 6.95 -12.52
C MET A 1 -19.77 7.99 -11.44
N LYS A 2 -20.79 7.87 -10.59
CA LYS A 2 -21.25 8.98 -9.72
C LYS A 2 -20.67 8.95 -8.29
N TYR A 3 -19.92 7.91 -7.93
CA TYR A 3 -19.28 7.78 -6.61
C TYR A 3 -17.89 7.21 -6.76
N ASP A 4 -16.87 7.96 -6.35
CA ASP A 4 -15.48 7.52 -6.43
C ASP A 4 -15.11 6.54 -5.30
N THR A 5 -15.92 6.47 -4.23
CA THR A 5 -15.75 5.55 -3.08
C THR A 5 -17.09 5.19 -2.43
N MET A 6 -17.12 4.09 -1.66
CA MET A 6 -18.28 3.67 -0.86
C MET A 6 -18.67 4.74 0.17
N LEU A 7 -17.69 5.31 0.88
CA LEU A 7 -17.92 6.34 1.90
C LEU A 7 -18.59 7.59 1.29
N ARG A 8 -18.20 7.99 0.07
CA ARG A 8 -18.88 9.07 -0.63
C ARG A 8 -20.36 8.75 -0.86
N GLY A 9 -20.68 7.52 -1.26
CA GLY A 9 -22.07 7.07 -1.43
C GLY A 9 -22.87 7.10 -0.12
N MET A 10 -22.25 6.66 0.98
CA MET A 10 -22.86 6.68 2.32
C MET A 10 -23.23 8.10 2.77
N PHE A 11 -22.31 9.05 2.65
CA PHE A 11 -22.53 10.43 3.11
C PHE A 11 -23.24 11.34 2.09
N SER A 12 -23.40 10.90 0.84
CA SER A 12 -24.23 11.59 -0.17
C SER A 12 -25.71 11.16 -0.11
N GLY A 13 -26.04 10.15 0.72
CA GLY A 13 -27.40 9.60 0.85
C GLY A 13 -27.76 8.55 -0.21
N ASP A 14 -26.80 8.15 -1.04
CA ASP A 14 -27.02 7.19 -2.13
C ASP A 14 -26.81 5.73 -1.70
N VAL A 15 -26.11 5.51 -0.60
CA VAL A 15 -25.93 4.20 0.03
C VAL A 15 -26.58 4.25 1.42
N PRO A 16 -27.51 3.34 1.74
CA PRO A 16 -28.12 3.28 3.05
C PRO A 16 -27.06 2.95 4.12
N VAL A 17 -27.12 3.67 5.23
CA VAL A 17 -26.25 3.47 6.40
C VAL A 17 -27.09 3.11 7.62
N GLN A 18 -26.51 2.30 8.49
CA GLN A 18 -27.06 2.09 9.83
C GLN A 18 -26.46 3.13 10.77
N THR A 19 -27.30 3.70 11.63
CA THR A 19 -26.87 4.62 12.69
C THR A 19 -27.34 4.11 14.04
N ASP A 20 -26.53 4.29 15.07
CA ASP A 20 -26.92 4.00 16.45
C ASP A 20 -27.81 5.11 17.04
N SER A 21 -28.16 4.98 18.33
CA SER A 21 -29.01 5.93 19.05
C SER A 21 -28.39 7.33 19.22
N ASP A 22 -27.05 7.42 19.15
CA ASP A 22 -26.31 8.66 19.28
C ASP A 22 -26.03 9.30 17.89
N GLY A 23 -26.45 8.64 16.82
CA GLY A 23 -26.33 9.10 15.45
C GLY A 23 -24.99 8.75 14.78
N PHE A 24 -24.17 7.88 15.38
CA PHE A 24 -22.94 7.43 14.73
C PHE A 24 -23.25 6.42 13.63
N VAL A 25 -22.56 6.55 12.50
CA VAL A 25 -22.62 5.56 11.41
C VAL A 25 -21.92 4.28 11.85
N VAL A 26 -22.65 3.17 11.82
CA VAL A 26 -22.14 1.85 12.17
C VAL A 26 -21.61 1.16 10.91
N ILE A 27 -20.35 0.74 10.95
CA ILE A 27 -19.69 -0.02 9.89
C ILE A 27 -19.22 -1.35 10.47
N ASP A 28 -19.76 -2.46 9.96
CA ASP A 28 -19.40 -3.82 10.37
C ASP A 28 -18.10 -4.28 9.68
N ARG A 29 -17.01 -3.59 10.02
CA ARG A 29 -15.65 -3.86 9.52
C ARG A 29 -14.63 -3.67 10.63
N SER A 30 -13.44 -4.24 10.43
CA SER A 30 -12.31 -4.00 11.30
C SER A 30 -11.82 -2.56 11.20
N GLY A 31 -11.76 -1.87 12.34
CA GLY A 31 -11.24 -0.50 12.40
C GLY A 31 -9.71 -0.39 12.24
N LYS A 32 -8.97 -1.51 12.24
CA LYS A 32 -7.49 -1.53 12.26
C LYS A 32 -6.86 -0.64 11.19
N HIS A 33 -7.34 -0.75 9.95
CA HIS A 33 -6.79 -0.04 8.79
C HIS A 33 -7.64 1.16 8.36
N PHE A 34 -8.73 1.46 9.07
CA PHE A 34 -9.65 2.54 8.68
C PHE A 34 -8.98 3.91 8.68
N GLY A 35 -8.05 4.16 9.61
CA GLY A 35 -7.25 5.40 9.62
C GLY A 35 -6.41 5.58 8.35
N VAL A 36 -5.87 4.50 7.78
CA VAL A 36 -5.11 4.54 6.51
C VAL A 36 -6.03 4.90 5.35
N ILE A 37 -7.23 4.31 5.31
CA ILE A 37 -8.27 4.65 4.32
C ILE A 37 -8.62 6.14 4.41
N LEU A 38 -8.88 6.66 5.61
CA LEU A 38 -9.21 8.07 5.80
C LEU A 38 -8.08 9.00 5.39
N ASN A 39 -6.84 8.69 5.76
CA ASN A 39 -5.67 9.48 5.37
C ASN A 39 -5.52 9.52 3.85
N TYR A 40 -5.67 8.38 3.17
CA TYR A 40 -5.64 8.34 1.71
C TYR A 40 -6.72 9.22 1.07
N LEU A 41 -7.95 9.20 1.60
CA LEU A 41 -9.04 10.03 1.10
C LEU A 41 -8.83 11.52 1.35
N ARG A 42 -8.11 11.89 2.41
CA ARG A 42 -7.78 13.29 2.74
C ARG A 42 -6.63 13.81 1.88
N ASP A 43 -5.56 13.03 1.79
CA ASP A 43 -4.26 13.50 1.27
C ASP A 43 -4.03 13.04 -0.18
N GLY A 44 -4.76 12.03 -0.65
CA GLY A 44 -4.63 11.43 -1.99
C GLY A 44 -3.50 10.41 -2.11
N ASP A 45 -2.73 10.19 -1.04
CA ASP A 45 -1.63 9.23 -0.95
C ASP A 45 -1.47 8.73 0.49
N VAL A 46 -0.82 7.57 0.68
CA VAL A 46 -0.47 7.03 1.98
C VAL A 46 0.74 6.10 1.91
N ALA A 47 1.59 6.13 2.93
CA ALA A 47 2.68 5.17 3.05
C ALA A 47 2.12 3.76 3.25
N LEU A 48 2.44 2.87 2.31
CA LEU A 48 1.97 1.48 2.36
C LEU A 48 2.78 0.66 3.39
N PRO A 49 2.12 -0.28 4.11
CA PRO A 49 2.80 -1.18 5.03
C PRO A 49 3.92 -1.99 4.37
N ALA A 50 4.93 -2.35 5.14
CA ALA A 50 6.02 -3.24 4.69
C ALA A 50 5.65 -4.73 4.80
N SER A 51 4.79 -5.08 5.75
CA SER A 51 4.35 -6.45 5.97
C SER A 51 3.36 -6.89 4.89
N GLN A 52 3.63 -8.02 4.24
CA GLN A 52 2.72 -8.63 3.26
C GLN A 52 1.32 -8.87 3.86
N ARG A 53 1.27 -9.36 5.11
CA ARG A 53 0.01 -9.57 5.81
C ARG A 53 -0.77 -8.26 5.99
N GLU A 54 -0.09 -7.17 6.35
CA GLU A 54 -0.77 -5.88 6.53
C GLU A 54 -1.21 -5.28 5.19
N LEU A 55 -0.45 -5.50 4.11
CA LEU A 55 -0.87 -5.13 2.76
C LEU A 55 -2.14 -5.86 2.33
N GLU A 56 -2.23 -7.17 2.59
CA GLU A 56 -3.43 -7.98 2.28
C GLU A 56 -4.63 -7.55 3.12
N GLU A 57 -4.44 -7.30 4.41
CA GLU A 57 -5.50 -6.76 5.28
C GLU A 57 -5.97 -5.38 4.81
N LEU A 58 -5.04 -4.49 4.45
CA LEU A 58 -5.37 -3.16 3.93
C LEU A 58 -6.05 -3.24 2.56
N LEU A 59 -5.63 -4.16 1.69
CA LEU A 59 -6.26 -4.39 0.39
C LEU A 59 -7.73 -4.77 0.56
N ALA A 60 -8.04 -5.69 1.48
CA ALA A 60 -9.41 -6.09 1.76
C ALA A 60 -10.29 -4.92 2.23
N GLU A 61 -9.75 -4.00 3.05
CA GLU A 61 -10.47 -2.78 3.42
C GLU A 61 -10.60 -1.80 2.24
N ALA A 62 -9.54 -1.59 1.45
CA ALA A 62 -9.57 -0.70 0.28
C ALA A 62 -10.62 -1.16 -0.76
N GLU A 63 -10.74 -2.47 -0.97
CA GLU A 63 -11.78 -3.09 -1.82
C GLU A 63 -13.18 -2.87 -1.25
N TYR A 64 -13.36 -3.08 0.06
CA TYR A 64 -14.64 -2.84 0.73
C TYR A 64 -15.10 -1.38 0.56
N TYR A 65 -14.21 -0.42 0.84
CA TYR A 65 -14.50 1.01 0.71
C TYR A 65 -14.43 1.52 -0.74
N ARG A 66 -14.09 0.66 -1.71
CA ARG A 66 -14.00 0.94 -3.15
C ARG A 66 -13.05 2.10 -3.47
N VAL A 67 -11.86 2.08 -2.89
CA VAL A 67 -10.83 3.11 -3.13
C VAL A 67 -9.90 2.67 -4.26
N GLU A 68 -10.38 2.73 -5.50
CA GLU A 68 -9.75 2.14 -6.70
C GLU A 68 -8.26 2.46 -6.88
N ARG A 69 -7.89 3.73 -6.67
CA ARG A 69 -6.49 4.16 -6.81
C ARG A 69 -5.58 3.54 -5.74
N LEU A 70 -6.09 3.35 -4.52
CA LEU A 70 -5.36 2.68 -3.44
C LEU A 70 -5.26 1.17 -3.70
N ILE A 71 -6.34 0.53 -4.15
CA ILE A 71 -6.36 -0.89 -4.54
C ILE A 71 -5.26 -1.15 -5.58
N THR A 72 -5.24 -0.34 -6.65
CA THR A 72 -4.24 -0.44 -7.72
C THR A 72 -2.80 -0.29 -7.18
N GLY A 73 -2.58 0.69 -6.29
CA GLY A 73 -1.27 0.91 -5.68
C GLY A 73 -0.79 -0.26 -4.82
N ILE A 74 -1.70 -0.86 -4.04
CA ILE A 74 -1.39 -2.03 -3.20
C ILE A 74 -1.10 -3.26 -4.08
N GLN A 75 -1.96 -3.53 -5.08
CA GLN A 75 -1.78 -4.67 -5.99
C GLN A 75 -0.46 -4.57 -6.75
N ALA A 76 -0.06 -3.37 -7.20
CA ALA A 76 1.24 -3.16 -7.85
C ALA A 76 2.43 -3.47 -6.92
N ARG A 77 2.28 -3.26 -5.60
CA ARG A 77 3.29 -3.59 -4.60
C ARG A 77 3.35 -5.08 -4.29
N VAL A 78 2.20 -5.77 -4.28
CA VAL A 78 2.11 -7.22 -4.06
C VAL A 78 2.60 -8.01 -5.28
N SER A 79 2.35 -7.52 -6.49
CA SER A 79 2.72 -8.20 -7.74
C SER A 79 4.14 -7.90 -8.23
N LYS A 80 4.85 -6.94 -7.61
CA LYS A 80 6.27 -6.72 -7.91
C LYS A 80 7.07 -7.95 -7.48
N PRO A 81 7.72 -8.68 -8.42
CA PRO A 81 8.58 -9.79 -8.05
C PRO A 81 9.73 -9.25 -7.20
N GLN A 82 9.91 -9.80 -6.01
CA GLN A 82 11.18 -9.64 -5.28
C GLN A 82 12.23 -10.40 -6.06
N LEU A 83 12.97 -9.70 -6.91
CA LEU A 83 14.04 -10.32 -7.69
C LEU A 83 15.18 -10.67 -6.72
N PRO A 84 15.68 -11.91 -6.73
CA PRO A 84 16.94 -12.24 -6.08
C PRO A 84 18.03 -11.44 -6.78
N VAL A 85 18.63 -10.49 -6.08
CA VAL A 85 19.82 -9.78 -6.53
C VAL A 85 21.02 -10.56 -6.01
N GLU A 86 21.75 -11.21 -6.92
CA GLU A 86 23.03 -11.82 -6.57
C GLU A 86 24.07 -10.72 -6.36
N ARG A 87 24.68 -10.72 -5.17
CA ARG A 87 25.85 -9.89 -4.89
C ARG A 87 27.08 -10.50 -5.56
N PRO A 88 28.12 -9.68 -5.85
CA PRO A 88 29.37 -10.17 -6.41
C PRO A 88 30.09 -11.23 -5.56
N ASP A 89 29.78 -11.29 -4.26
CA ASP A 89 30.30 -12.30 -3.32
C ASP A 89 29.52 -13.63 -3.36
N GLY A 90 28.53 -13.77 -4.25
CA GLY A 90 27.68 -14.95 -4.39
C GLY A 90 26.53 -15.04 -3.39
N SER A 91 26.34 -14.04 -2.52
CA SER A 91 25.19 -13.99 -1.62
C SER A 91 23.97 -13.37 -2.30
N SER A 92 22.78 -13.94 -2.08
CA SER A 92 21.53 -13.42 -2.64
C SER A 92 20.84 -12.48 -1.65
N VAL A 93 20.39 -11.32 -2.12
CA VAL A 93 19.52 -10.40 -1.36
C VAL A 93 18.24 -10.12 -2.12
N VAL A 94 17.14 -9.94 -1.39
CA VAL A 94 15.85 -9.56 -1.97
C VAL A 94 15.78 -8.04 -2.06
N ALA A 95 15.62 -7.50 -3.27
CA ALA A 95 15.34 -6.08 -3.49
C ALA A 95 13.87 -5.91 -3.87
N SER A 96 13.19 -4.93 -3.27
CA SER A 96 11.76 -4.66 -3.53
C SER A 96 11.55 -3.57 -4.58
N SER A 97 12.60 -2.83 -4.95
CA SER A 97 12.56 -1.83 -6.03
C SER A 97 13.79 -1.92 -6.93
N CYS A 98 13.61 -1.56 -8.21
CA CYS A 98 14.72 -1.41 -9.15
C CYS A 98 15.73 -0.37 -8.68
N GLU A 99 15.30 0.70 -7.99
CA GLU A 99 16.21 1.72 -7.44
C GLU A 99 17.08 1.15 -6.32
N GLU A 100 16.53 0.29 -5.46
CA GLU A 100 17.33 -0.44 -4.47
C GLU A 100 18.34 -1.35 -5.17
N ALA A 101 17.91 -2.13 -6.17
CA ALA A 101 18.80 -3.01 -6.92
C ALA A 101 19.97 -2.24 -7.58
N VAL A 102 19.69 -1.08 -8.19
CA VAL A 102 20.72 -0.23 -8.84
C VAL A 102 21.66 0.38 -7.80
N ALA A 103 21.15 0.88 -6.68
CA ALA A 103 21.99 1.44 -5.61
C ALA A 103 22.91 0.37 -4.97
N PHE A 104 22.43 -0.86 -4.80
CA PHE A 104 23.23 -1.98 -4.29
C PHE A 104 24.34 -2.39 -5.25
N ILE A 105 24.08 -2.43 -6.56
CA ILE A 105 25.10 -2.74 -7.58
C ILE A 105 26.18 -1.65 -7.59
N GLN A 106 25.79 -0.38 -7.67
CA GLN A 106 26.72 0.76 -7.73
C GLN A 106 27.58 0.92 -6.46
N SER A 107 27.11 0.43 -5.32
CA SER A 107 27.90 0.44 -4.07
C SER A 107 29.06 -0.56 -4.07
N THR A 108 29.04 -1.58 -4.94
CA THR A 108 30.09 -2.62 -5.00
C THR A 108 31.21 -2.31 -6.01
N GLU A 109 30.98 -1.40 -6.96
CA GLU A 109 32.01 -0.95 -7.92
C GLU A 109 33.03 0.04 -7.34
N LYS A 110 32.72 0.70 -6.20
CA LYS A 110 33.61 1.71 -5.58
C LYS A 110 34.82 1.15 -4.81
N VAL A 111 35.10 -0.15 -4.88
CA VAL A 111 36.19 -0.80 -4.11
C VAL A 111 37.50 -0.93 -4.90
N CYS A 112 37.54 -0.65 -6.20
CA CYS A 112 38.78 -0.77 -6.99
C CYS A 112 39.35 0.58 -7.45
N ASP A 113 39.62 1.49 -6.51
CA ASP A 113 40.50 2.65 -6.75
C ASP A 113 41.31 2.93 -5.48
N ARG A 114 42.38 2.16 -5.29
CA ARG A 114 43.57 2.55 -4.51
C ARG A 114 44.72 1.57 -4.79
N HIS A 115 45.30 1.71 -5.98
CA HIS A 115 46.68 1.30 -6.23
C HIS A 115 47.41 2.47 -6.89
N GLY A 116 48.49 2.91 -6.26
CA GLY A 116 49.34 4.02 -6.69
C GLY A 116 49.95 4.73 -5.49
#